data_AF-A0A0M6WT55-F1
#
_entry.id   AF-A0A0M6WT55-F1
#
_cell.length_a   1.000
_cell.length_b   1.000
_cell.length_c   1.000
_cell.angle_alpha   90.00
_cell.angle_beta   90.00
_cell.angle_gamma   90.00
#
_symmetry.space_group_name_H-M   'P 1'
#
loop_
_entity.id
_entity.type
_entity.pdbx_description
1 polymer ?
#
loop_
_entity_poly.entity_id
_entity_poly.type
_entity_poly.pdbx_seq_one_letter_code
_entity_poly.pdbx_strand_id
1 'polypeptide(L)'
;MKAKKWLTIITLCVSIFSLSVACIIGKDSNCISYDVSMALLGSAVLGFIMSLTEYYVEKRKAMEEFWLQSNKTLKELRKIKYLELDAPVELIKDALLEEQANDRKAKFTLLIDDSGITHKAKSTLISWFEENIPMSFNEDSDIEAELEKYYSASIKTYKDTFLRCMRSYQDAASIDLGLIDNAYGNLDFIISNHSIREYAYNDIFDKMRKFVYQFREEAYYFNLLNDGKGNFAVCASKVVDLNKLFFATKDVEAHDYVNTLVYQTAFDEIESELEKFRCKIYKAKYVPIKASPISGTMRYFGEDSETKGTDG
;
A
#
# COMPACT_ATOMS: atom_id res chain seq x y z
N MET A 1 -14.75 -23.52 6.97
CA MET A 1 -14.18 -23.58 8.35
C MET A 1 -15.19 -23.94 9.45
N LYS A 2 -16.19 -23.10 9.80
CA LYS A 2 -17.08 -23.31 10.98
C LYS A 2 -17.72 -24.71 11.09
N ALA A 3 -18.25 -25.25 9.99
CA ALA A 3 -18.88 -26.56 9.99
C ALA A 3 -17.89 -27.69 10.36
N LYS A 4 -16.69 -27.67 9.77
CA LYS A 4 -15.65 -28.67 10.03
C LYS A 4 -15.08 -28.54 11.45
N LYS A 5 -14.96 -27.32 11.97
CA LYS A 5 -14.63 -27.06 13.38
C LYS A 5 -15.60 -27.78 14.33
N TRP A 6 -16.91 -27.57 14.16
CA TRP A 6 -17.91 -28.22 15.01
C TRP A 6 -17.95 -29.73 14.84
N LEU A 7 -17.80 -30.23 13.60
CA LEU A 7 -17.72 -31.66 13.33
C LEU A 7 -16.60 -32.32 14.14
N THR A 8 -15.38 -31.76 14.12
CA THR A 8 -14.23 -32.28 14.87
C THR A 8 -14.43 -32.23 16.38
N ILE A 9 -15.10 -31.20 16.91
CA ILE A 9 -15.42 -31.10 18.34
C ILE A 9 -16.42 -32.19 18.73
N ILE A 10 -17.47 -32.38 17.95
CA ILE A 10 -18.52 -33.37 18.23
C ILE A 10 -17.93 -34.79 18.19
N THR A 11 -17.16 -35.14 17.15
CA THR A 11 -16.53 -36.46 17.02
C THR A 11 -15.50 -36.74 18.12
N LEU A 12 -14.79 -35.71 18.60
CA LEU A 12 -13.93 -35.82 19.77
C LEU A 12 -14.73 -36.15 21.04
N CYS A 13 -15.82 -35.42 21.31
CA CYS A 13 -16.67 -35.68 22.47
C CYS A 13 -17.27 -37.09 22.45
N VAL A 14 -17.75 -37.55 21.28
CA VAL A 14 -18.29 -38.90 21.10
C VAL A 14 -17.20 -39.96 21.34
N SER A 15 -15.96 -39.71 20.89
CA SER A 15 -14.83 -40.63 21.11
C SER A 15 -14.42 -40.73 22.59
N ILE A 16 -14.45 -39.62 23.31
CA ILE A 16 -14.17 -39.60 24.76
C ILE A 16 -15.29 -40.32 25.53
N PHE A 17 -16.55 -40.11 25.14
CA PHE A 17 -17.68 -40.79 25.74
C PHE A 17 -17.63 -42.30 25.51
N SER A 18 -17.40 -42.75 24.27
CA SER A 18 -17.28 -44.19 23.97
C SER A 18 -16.09 -44.84 24.68
N LEU A 19 -14.97 -44.12 24.83
CA LEU A 19 -13.83 -44.59 25.62
C LEU A 19 -14.20 -44.76 27.10
N SER A 20 -14.92 -43.79 27.67
CA SER A 20 -15.35 -43.84 29.07
C SER A 20 -16.28 -45.03 29.32
N VAL A 21 -17.24 -45.28 28.42
CA VAL A 21 -18.15 -46.43 28.49
C VAL A 21 -17.37 -47.75 28.40
N ALA A 22 -16.41 -47.87 27.48
CA ALA A 22 -15.59 -49.07 27.34
C ALA A 22 -14.76 -49.36 28.61
N CYS A 23 -14.19 -48.32 29.23
CA CYS A 23 -13.46 -48.44 30.48
C CYS A 23 -14.33 -48.85 31.67
N ILE A 24 -15.58 -48.37 31.74
CA ILE A 24 -16.52 -48.72 32.83
C ILE A 24 -16.96 -50.18 32.74
N ILE A 25 -17.22 -50.70 31.54
CA ILE A 25 -17.64 -52.10 31.35
C ILE A 25 -16.51 -53.06 31.75
N GLY A 26 -15.27 -52.75 31.38
CA GLY A 26 -14.08 -53.49 31.76
C GLY A 26 -13.92 -54.85 31.05
N LYS A 27 -12.67 -55.29 30.87
CA LYS A 27 -12.31 -56.52 30.16
C LYS A 27 -12.73 -57.80 30.91
N ASP A 28 -12.89 -57.71 32.23
CA ASP A 28 -13.27 -58.84 33.08
C ASP A 28 -14.78 -59.17 33.01
N SER A 29 -15.56 -58.33 32.34
CA SER A 29 -16.94 -58.66 31.97
C SER A 29 -16.90 -59.53 30.70
N ASN A 30 -17.13 -60.85 30.83
CA ASN A 30 -17.30 -61.79 29.71
C ASN A 30 -18.60 -61.52 28.91
N CYS A 31 -18.95 -60.25 28.66
CA CYS A 31 -20.24 -59.85 28.09
C CYS A 31 -20.08 -59.29 26.67
N ILE A 32 -21.03 -59.64 25.82
CA ILE A 32 -21.29 -59.05 24.48
C ILE A 32 -21.27 -57.51 24.52
N SER A 33 -21.64 -56.92 25.67
CA SER A 33 -21.59 -55.47 25.88
C SER A 33 -20.18 -54.88 25.75
N TYR A 34 -19.13 -55.61 26.13
CA TYR A 34 -17.75 -55.15 25.95
C TYR A 34 -17.37 -55.12 24.46
N ASP A 35 -17.72 -56.17 23.70
CA ASP A 35 -17.45 -56.23 22.26
C ASP A 35 -18.20 -55.13 21.49
N VAL A 36 -19.47 -54.89 21.83
CA VAL A 36 -20.25 -53.78 21.27
C VAL A 36 -19.63 -52.43 21.62
N SER A 37 -19.18 -52.24 22.87
CA SER A 37 -18.53 -51.00 23.29
C SER A 37 -17.20 -50.75 22.56
N MET A 38 -16.41 -51.81 22.34
CA MET A 38 -15.16 -51.72 21.59
C MET A 38 -15.39 -51.41 20.11
N ALA A 39 -16.44 -51.97 19.50
CA ALA A 39 -16.85 -51.64 18.14
C ALA A 39 -17.26 -50.16 18.02
N LEU A 40 -18.07 -49.66 18.97
CA LEU A 40 -18.47 -48.25 19.04
C LEU A 40 -17.27 -47.32 19.21
N LEU A 41 -16.31 -47.69 20.07
CA LEU A 41 -15.06 -46.93 20.24
C LEU A 41 -14.26 -46.88 18.93
N GLY A 42 -14.09 -48.02 18.25
CA GLY A 42 -13.37 -48.09 16.98
C GLY A 42 -13.97 -47.19 15.90
N SER A 43 -15.30 -47.23 15.74
CA SER A 43 -16.01 -46.36 14.80
C SER A 43 -15.89 -44.88 15.16
N ALA A 44 -16.02 -44.53 16.45
CA ALA A 44 -15.90 -43.15 16.92
C ALA A 44 -14.50 -42.58 16.68
N VAL A 45 -13.45 -43.34 17.02
CA VAL A 45 -12.05 -42.93 16.82
C VAL A 45 -11.74 -42.76 15.32
N LEU A 46 -12.20 -43.67 14.47
CA LEU A 46 -12.03 -43.54 13.02
C LEU A 46 -12.70 -42.27 12.48
N GLY A 47 -13.95 -42.02 12.91
CA GLY A 47 -14.69 -40.80 12.56
C GLY A 47 -13.99 -39.53 13.04
N PHE A 48 -13.40 -39.56 14.24
CA PHE A 48 -12.59 -38.47 14.77
C PHE A 48 -11.34 -38.22 13.91
N ILE A 49 -10.58 -39.26 13.57
CA ILE A 49 -9.38 -39.15 12.72
C ILE A 49 -9.74 -38.54 11.37
N MET A 50 -10.81 -39.01 10.71
CA MET A 50 -11.28 -38.43 9.44
C MET A 50 -11.69 -36.96 9.60
N SER A 51 -12.44 -36.62 10.65
CA SER A 51 -12.83 -35.23 10.89
C SER A 51 -11.62 -34.31 11.18
N LEU A 52 -10.57 -34.85 11.80
CA LEU A 52 -9.35 -34.13 12.12
C LEU A 52 -8.52 -33.85 10.87
N THR A 53 -8.39 -34.82 9.96
CA THR A 53 -7.69 -34.61 8.68
C THR A 53 -8.42 -33.58 7.82
N GLU A 54 -9.75 -33.66 7.71
CA GLU A 54 -10.56 -32.65 7.04
C GLU A 54 -10.41 -31.25 7.67
N TYR A 55 -10.38 -31.17 9.00
CA TYR A 55 -10.15 -29.91 9.71
C TYR A 55 -8.81 -29.27 9.35
N TYR A 56 -7.72 -30.04 9.29
CA TYR A 56 -6.41 -29.50 8.93
C TYR A 56 -6.34 -29.03 7.47
N VAL A 57 -6.98 -29.76 6.55
CA VAL A 57 -7.11 -29.35 5.15
C VAL A 57 -7.88 -28.03 5.05
N GLU A 58 -9.01 -27.92 5.73
CA GLU A 58 -9.84 -26.72 5.71
C GLU A 58 -9.17 -25.52 6.42
N LYS A 59 -8.43 -25.78 7.51
CA LYS A 59 -7.61 -24.77 8.19
C LYS A 59 -6.57 -24.19 7.24
N ARG A 60 -5.84 -25.06 6.53
CA ARG A 60 -4.85 -24.62 5.53
C ARG A 60 -5.50 -23.80 4.43
N LYS A 61 -6.63 -24.27 3.88
CA LYS A 61 -7.39 -23.56 2.84
C LYS A 61 -7.84 -22.17 3.30
N ALA A 62 -8.32 -22.03 4.54
CA ALA A 62 -8.70 -20.73 5.10
C ALA A 62 -7.50 -19.77 5.21
N MET A 63 -6.34 -20.27 5.63
CA MET A 63 -5.12 -19.46 5.67
C MET A 63 -4.63 -19.08 4.25
N GLU A 64 -4.68 -20.01 3.29
CA GLU A 64 -4.33 -19.75 1.88
C GLU A 64 -5.24 -18.70 1.26
N GLU A 65 -6.55 -18.76 1.53
CA GLU A 65 -7.52 -17.77 1.07
C GLU A 65 -7.23 -16.38 1.65
N PHE A 66 -6.98 -16.28 2.96
CA PHE A 66 -6.59 -15.01 3.58
C PHE A 66 -5.32 -14.43 2.96
N TRP A 67 -4.29 -15.27 2.78
CA TRP A 67 -3.04 -14.86 2.15
C TRP A 67 -3.25 -14.40 0.69
N LEU A 68 -4.07 -15.11 -0.08
CA LEU A 68 -4.38 -14.77 -1.47
C LEU A 68 -5.13 -13.43 -1.58
N GLN A 69 -6.17 -13.24 -0.79
CA GLN A 69 -6.96 -12.00 -0.80
C GLN A 69 -6.12 -10.82 -0.31
N SER A 70 -5.33 -11.00 0.75
CA SER A 70 -4.39 -9.98 1.24
C SER A 70 -3.37 -9.56 0.18
N ASN A 71 -2.80 -10.52 -0.56
CA ASN A 71 -1.89 -10.21 -1.66
C ASN A 71 -2.57 -9.45 -2.80
N LYS A 72 -3.82 -9.80 -3.14
CA LYS A 72 -4.58 -9.06 -4.16
C LYS A 72 -4.82 -7.62 -3.71
N THR A 73 -5.29 -7.42 -2.48
CA THR A 73 -5.48 -6.08 -1.90
C THR A 73 -4.18 -5.28 -1.87
N LEU A 74 -3.06 -5.88 -1.42
CA LEU A 74 -1.76 -5.23 -1.40
C LEU A 74 -1.27 -4.83 -2.80
N LYS A 75 -1.49 -5.67 -3.81
CA LYS A 75 -1.14 -5.35 -5.21
C LYS A 75 -1.91 -4.15 -5.73
N GLU A 76 -3.19 -4.02 -5.39
CA GLU A 76 -3.98 -2.84 -5.76
C GLU A 76 -3.50 -1.59 -5.01
N LEU A 77 -3.23 -1.71 -3.71
CA LEU A 77 -2.67 -0.61 -2.90
C LEU A 77 -1.32 -0.11 -3.44
N ARG A 78 -0.45 -0.99 -3.92
CA ARG A 78 0.85 -0.61 -4.49
C ARG A 78 0.75 0.23 -5.78
N LYS A 79 -0.40 0.26 -6.46
CA LYS A 79 -0.57 1.01 -7.73
C LYS A 79 -0.61 2.52 -7.55
N ILE A 80 -0.66 3.02 -6.31
CA ILE A 80 -0.59 4.45 -6.02
C ILE A 80 0.64 5.09 -6.66
N LYS A 81 0.51 6.34 -7.10
CA LYS A 81 1.56 7.05 -7.83
C LYS A 81 2.38 7.92 -6.90
N TYR A 82 3.69 7.93 -7.16
CA TYR A 82 4.64 8.81 -6.51
C TYR A 82 4.53 10.22 -7.08
N LEU A 83 4.61 11.22 -6.21
CA LEU A 83 4.69 12.62 -6.58
C LEU A 83 6.13 12.97 -6.98
N GLU A 84 6.42 12.80 -8.27
CA GLU A 84 7.70 13.14 -8.86
C GLU A 84 7.72 14.61 -9.27
N LEU A 85 8.57 15.40 -8.64
CA LEU A 85 8.76 16.82 -8.90
C LEU A 85 10.26 17.10 -9.03
N ASP A 86 10.62 17.88 -10.04
CA ASP A 86 11.98 18.35 -10.31
C ASP A 86 12.30 19.70 -9.63
N ALA A 87 11.28 20.43 -9.17
CA ALA A 87 11.42 21.66 -8.40
C ALA A 87 10.81 21.56 -6.98
N PRO A 88 11.16 22.47 -6.05
CA PRO A 88 10.63 22.48 -4.69
C PRO A 88 9.10 22.56 -4.65
N VAL A 89 8.50 21.64 -3.89
CA VAL A 89 7.05 21.47 -3.84
C VAL A 89 6.27 22.72 -3.45
N GLU A 90 6.83 23.56 -2.56
CA GLU A 90 6.18 24.79 -2.12
C GLU A 90 6.16 25.85 -3.23
N LEU A 91 7.26 25.99 -4.00
CA LEU A 91 7.29 26.91 -5.14
C LEU A 91 6.28 26.51 -6.22
N ILE A 92 6.17 25.21 -6.49
CA ILE A 92 5.18 24.67 -7.43
C ILE A 92 3.76 24.93 -6.95
N LYS A 93 3.48 24.68 -5.66
CA LYS A 93 2.14 24.92 -5.08
C LYS A 93 1.75 26.39 -5.15
N ASP A 94 2.67 27.29 -4.81
CA ASP A 94 2.43 28.73 -4.84
C ASP A 94 2.18 29.22 -6.28
N ALA A 95 2.96 28.75 -7.25
CA ALA A 95 2.75 29.07 -8.66
C ALA A 95 1.40 28.54 -9.18
N LEU A 96 1.04 27.29 -8.86
CA LEU A 96 -0.26 26.72 -9.26
C LEU A 96 -1.45 27.47 -8.65
N LEU A 97 -1.30 27.96 -7.43
CA LEU A 97 -2.31 28.76 -6.75
C LEU A 97 -2.49 30.13 -7.39
N GLU A 98 -1.39 30.79 -7.72
CA GLU A 98 -1.39 32.08 -8.40
C GLU A 98 -2.05 31.97 -9.78
N GLU A 99 -1.68 30.96 -10.58
CA GLU A 99 -2.31 30.68 -11.89
C GLU A 99 -3.82 30.46 -11.76
N GLN A 100 -4.25 29.65 -10.79
CA GLN A 100 -5.68 29.41 -10.59
C GLN A 100 -6.44 30.68 -10.16
N ALA A 101 -5.84 31.50 -9.30
CA ALA A 101 -6.42 32.76 -8.88
C ALA A 101 -6.53 33.74 -10.04
N ASN A 102 -5.49 33.82 -10.88
CA ASN A 102 -5.45 34.65 -12.08
C ASN A 102 -6.45 34.17 -13.13
N ASP A 103 -6.55 32.86 -13.40
CA ASP A 103 -7.57 32.28 -14.29
C ASP A 103 -9.00 32.64 -13.85
N ARG A 104 -9.24 32.56 -12.52
CA ARG A 104 -10.55 32.90 -11.95
C ARG A 104 -10.83 34.39 -12.06
N LYS A 105 -9.82 35.23 -11.79
CA LYS A 105 -9.90 36.69 -11.97
C LYS A 105 -10.18 36.99 -13.43
N ALA A 106 -9.38 36.54 -14.39
CA ALA A 106 -9.55 36.76 -15.84
C ALA A 106 -10.96 36.40 -16.35
N LYS A 107 -11.54 35.29 -15.89
CA LYS A 107 -12.93 34.92 -16.21
C LYS A 107 -13.97 35.91 -15.65
N PHE A 108 -13.66 36.57 -14.53
CA PHE A 108 -14.46 37.63 -13.93
C PHE A 108 -14.09 39.04 -14.42
N THR A 109 -12.87 39.28 -14.91
CA THR A 109 -12.34 40.57 -15.42
C THR A 109 -13.08 41.05 -16.67
N LEU A 110 -13.84 40.17 -17.34
CA LEU A 110 -14.90 40.60 -18.28
C LEU A 110 -15.95 41.55 -17.64
N LEU A 111 -15.88 41.81 -16.32
CA LEU A 111 -16.73 42.74 -15.58
C LEU A 111 -15.97 43.83 -14.79
N ILE A 112 -14.64 43.77 -14.54
CA ILE A 112 -13.83 44.77 -13.78
C ILE A 112 -12.34 44.72 -14.20
N ASP A 113 -11.65 45.87 -14.26
CA ASP A 113 -10.26 46.16 -14.69
C ASP A 113 -9.11 45.22 -14.23
N ASP A 114 -8.02 45.16 -15.02
CA ASP A 114 -6.89 44.19 -14.97
C ASP A 114 -5.93 44.33 -13.75
N SER A 115 -6.20 45.29 -12.87
CA SER A 115 -5.37 45.68 -11.71
C SER A 115 -5.13 44.61 -10.63
N GLY A 116 -5.66 43.40 -10.80
CA GLY A 116 -5.64 42.33 -9.80
C GLY A 116 -4.77 41.11 -10.11
N ILE A 117 -4.16 41.01 -11.30
CA ILE A 117 -3.32 39.86 -11.69
C ILE A 117 -1.97 39.97 -10.98
N THR A 118 -1.50 38.87 -10.37
CA THR A 118 -0.18 38.81 -9.72
C THR A 118 0.71 37.78 -10.41
N HIS A 119 2.01 38.06 -10.49
CA HIS A 119 2.99 37.14 -11.09
C HIS A 119 4.14 36.83 -10.13
N LYS A 120 3.95 37.02 -8.82
CA LYS A 120 5.04 36.91 -7.85
C LYS A 120 5.52 35.47 -7.70
N ALA A 121 4.59 34.53 -7.59
CA ALA A 121 4.93 33.11 -7.43
C ALA A 121 5.50 32.55 -8.74
N LYS A 122 4.90 32.94 -9.87
CA LYS A 122 5.42 32.67 -11.22
C LYS A 122 6.87 33.13 -11.37
N SER A 123 7.15 34.42 -11.12
CA SER A 123 8.51 34.98 -11.22
C SER A 123 9.49 34.26 -10.29
N THR A 124 9.07 33.91 -9.08
CA THR A 124 9.92 33.17 -8.14
C THR A 124 10.30 31.78 -8.66
N LEU A 125 9.34 31.06 -9.26
CA LEU A 125 9.62 29.74 -9.84
C LEU A 125 10.49 29.85 -11.10
N ILE A 126 10.28 30.87 -11.93
CA ILE A 126 11.14 31.15 -13.10
C ILE A 126 12.58 31.42 -12.68
N SER A 127 12.82 32.28 -11.68
CA SER A 127 14.16 32.53 -11.15
C SER A 127 14.81 31.26 -10.60
N TRP A 128 14.03 30.39 -9.94
CA TRP A 128 14.54 29.10 -9.48
C TRP A 128 14.97 28.21 -10.66
N PHE A 129 14.20 28.16 -11.75
CA PHE A 129 14.58 27.43 -12.97
C PHE A 129 15.86 27.97 -13.59
N GLU A 130 15.99 29.29 -13.70
CA GLU A 130 17.19 29.95 -14.22
C GLU A 130 18.46 29.57 -13.43
N GLU A 131 18.36 29.50 -12.11
CA GLU A 131 19.50 29.18 -11.24
C GLU A 131 19.85 27.68 -11.18
N ASN A 132 18.86 26.79 -11.33
CA ASN A 132 19.02 25.37 -10.98
C ASN A 132 18.90 24.40 -12.17
N ILE A 133 18.41 24.87 -13.32
CA ILE A 133 18.23 24.02 -14.51
C ILE A 133 19.23 24.47 -15.58
N PRO A 134 20.16 23.59 -16.01
CA PRO A 134 21.07 23.90 -17.09
C PRO A 134 20.27 24.05 -18.39
N MET A 135 20.13 25.29 -18.86
CA MET A 135 19.50 25.61 -20.13
C MET A 135 20.57 25.85 -21.19
N SER A 136 20.38 25.25 -22.36
CA SER A 136 21.26 25.45 -23.52
C SER A 136 20.88 26.72 -24.28
N PHE A 137 21.14 27.88 -23.67
CA PHE A 137 20.96 29.16 -24.34
C PHE A 137 22.03 29.35 -25.42
N ASN A 138 21.66 29.93 -26.56
CA ASN A 138 22.62 30.43 -27.55
C ASN A 138 22.59 31.97 -27.58
N GLU A 139 23.56 32.60 -28.26
CA GLU A 139 23.68 34.07 -28.31
C GLU A 139 22.47 34.78 -28.98
N ASP A 140 21.63 34.04 -29.72
CA ASP A 140 20.44 34.54 -30.40
C ASP A 140 19.12 34.19 -29.66
N SER A 141 19.20 33.48 -28.53
CA SER A 141 18.02 33.04 -27.75
C SER A 141 17.43 34.21 -26.97
N ASP A 142 16.12 34.42 -27.12
CA ASP A 142 15.34 35.24 -26.19
C ASP A 142 15.14 34.45 -24.89
N ILE A 143 16.06 34.64 -23.95
CA ILE A 143 16.13 33.94 -22.66
C ILE A 143 14.79 34.05 -21.91
N GLU A 144 14.17 35.23 -21.92
CA GLU A 144 12.91 35.48 -21.22
C GLU A 144 11.75 34.70 -21.86
N ALA A 145 11.65 34.70 -23.19
CA ALA A 145 10.65 33.93 -23.91
C ALA A 145 10.83 32.40 -23.76
N GLU A 146 12.07 31.92 -23.72
CA GLU A 146 12.38 30.50 -23.49
C GLU A 146 12.01 30.05 -22.07
N LEU A 147 12.37 30.85 -21.05
CA LEU A 147 12.01 30.61 -19.65
C LEU A 147 10.49 30.59 -19.44
N GLU A 148 9.77 31.53 -20.05
CA GLU A 148 8.31 31.62 -19.99
C GLU A 148 7.64 30.39 -20.62
N LYS A 149 8.17 29.92 -21.75
CA LYS A 149 7.71 28.70 -22.42
C LYS A 149 7.98 27.46 -21.56
N TYR A 150 9.16 27.38 -20.93
CA TYR A 150 9.51 26.31 -20.02
C TYR A 150 8.57 26.28 -18.82
N TYR A 151 8.37 27.42 -18.14
CA TYR A 151 7.43 27.57 -17.03
C TYR A 151 6.03 27.08 -17.41
N SER A 152 5.50 27.53 -18.56
CA SER A 152 4.17 27.15 -19.04
C SER A 152 4.02 25.65 -19.27
N ALA A 153 5.08 24.98 -19.75
CA ALA A 153 5.09 23.53 -19.92
C ALA A 153 5.21 22.79 -18.57
N SER A 154 6.08 23.28 -17.67
CA SER A 154 6.32 22.70 -16.36
C SER A 154 5.11 22.80 -15.45
N ILE A 155 4.44 23.96 -15.38
CA ILE A 155 3.27 24.17 -14.53
C ILE A 155 2.10 23.25 -14.91
N LYS A 156 1.90 23.03 -16.21
CA LYS A 156 0.94 22.07 -16.73
C LYS A 156 1.30 20.65 -16.33
N THR A 157 2.56 20.27 -16.50
CA THR A 157 3.09 18.94 -16.11
C THR A 157 2.93 18.68 -14.61
N TYR A 158 3.21 19.67 -13.76
CA TYR A 158 3.02 19.56 -12.32
C TYR A 158 1.56 19.35 -11.96
N LYS A 159 0.66 20.17 -12.53
CA LYS A 159 -0.77 20.03 -12.31
C LYS A 159 -1.26 18.63 -12.70
N ASP A 160 -0.88 18.14 -13.87
CA ASP A 160 -1.23 16.81 -14.34
C ASP A 160 -0.66 15.71 -13.43
N THR A 161 0.56 15.89 -12.91
CA THR A 161 1.18 14.98 -11.95
C THR A 161 0.42 14.92 -10.63
N PHE A 162 0.02 16.07 -10.08
CA PHE A 162 -0.82 16.15 -8.88
C PHE A 162 -2.16 15.43 -9.11
N LEU A 163 -2.85 15.72 -10.22
CA LEU A 163 -4.13 15.09 -10.56
C LEU A 163 -4.00 13.57 -10.75
N ARG A 164 -2.89 13.10 -11.36
CA ARG A 164 -2.58 11.68 -11.51
C ARG A 164 -2.43 10.98 -10.15
N CYS A 165 -1.75 11.62 -9.20
CA CYS A 165 -1.61 11.10 -7.84
C CYS A 165 -2.97 11.04 -7.12
N MET A 166 -3.76 12.12 -7.20
CA MET A 166 -5.12 12.16 -6.62
C MET A 166 -5.98 11.00 -7.12
N ARG A 167 -6.02 10.77 -8.44
CA ARG A 167 -6.76 9.65 -9.04
C ARG A 167 -6.30 8.30 -8.50
N SER A 168 -4.98 8.09 -8.41
CA SER A 168 -4.45 6.83 -7.88
C SER A 168 -4.82 6.60 -6.41
N TYR A 169 -4.93 7.65 -5.60
CA TYR A 169 -5.40 7.55 -4.22
C TYR A 169 -6.92 7.35 -4.15
N GLN A 170 -7.70 7.93 -5.07
CA GLN A 170 -9.14 7.64 -5.19
C GLN A 170 -9.38 6.18 -5.59
N ASP A 171 -8.59 5.65 -6.52
CA ASP A 171 -8.62 4.24 -6.90
C ASP A 171 -8.31 3.35 -5.68
N ALA A 172 -7.27 3.68 -4.91
CA ALA A 172 -6.93 2.96 -3.68
C ALA A 172 -8.02 3.07 -2.60
N ALA A 173 -8.69 4.21 -2.48
CA ALA A 173 -9.81 4.42 -1.56
C ALA A 173 -11.03 3.55 -1.90
N SER A 174 -11.21 3.25 -3.20
CA SER A 174 -12.32 2.45 -3.72
C SER A 174 -12.15 0.94 -3.53
N ILE A 175 -10.97 0.48 -3.06
CA ILE A 175 -10.71 -0.94 -2.83
C ILE A 175 -11.75 -1.51 -1.86
N ASP A 176 -12.42 -2.58 -2.31
CA ASP A 176 -13.36 -3.33 -1.50
C ASP A 176 -12.62 -4.22 -0.49
N LEU A 177 -12.88 -3.99 0.79
CA LEU A 177 -12.33 -4.77 1.89
C LEU A 177 -13.18 -6.00 2.21
N GLY A 178 -14.39 -6.14 1.65
CA GLY A 178 -15.32 -7.22 1.98
C GLY A 178 -14.75 -8.62 1.74
N LEU A 179 -13.90 -8.80 0.72
CA LEU A 179 -13.24 -10.09 0.46
C LEU A 179 -12.21 -10.44 1.53
N ILE A 180 -11.37 -9.48 1.92
CA ILE A 180 -10.34 -9.70 2.94
C ILE A 180 -10.96 -9.78 4.35
N ASP A 181 -12.02 -9.02 4.63
CA ASP A 181 -12.80 -9.09 5.88
C ASP A 181 -13.39 -10.49 6.06
N ASN A 182 -14.01 -11.04 5.01
CA ASN A 182 -14.54 -12.40 5.02
C ASN A 182 -13.43 -13.45 5.18
N ALA A 183 -12.31 -13.29 4.47
CA ALA A 183 -11.19 -14.21 4.54
C ALA A 183 -10.56 -14.22 5.95
N TYR A 184 -10.39 -13.05 6.58
CA TYR A 184 -9.95 -12.92 7.97
C TYR A 184 -10.97 -13.55 8.94
N GLY A 185 -12.26 -13.28 8.76
CA GLY A 185 -13.33 -13.85 9.58
C GLY A 185 -13.33 -15.38 9.56
N ASN A 186 -12.94 -15.98 8.44
CA ASN A 186 -12.83 -17.43 8.26
C ASN A 186 -11.61 -18.08 8.93
N LEU A 187 -10.66 -17.30 9.47
CA LEU A 187 -9.56 -17.81 10.29
C LEU A 187 -10.04 -18.20 11.69
N ASP A 188 -11.07 -19.05 11.80
CA ASP A 188 -11.65 -19.51 13.07
C ASP A 188 -11.29 -20.97 13.34
N PHE A 189 -10.24 -21.17 14.12
CA PHE A 189 -9.60 -22.46 14.36
C PHE A 189 -9.85 -22.98 15.78
N ILE A 190 -9.68 -24.30 15.96
CA ILE A 190 -9.62 -24.94 17.29
C ILE A 190 -8.21 -24.78 17.86
N ILE A 191 -7.19 -24.99 17.02
CA ILE A 191 -5.77 -25.05 17.40
C ILE A 191 -5.03 -23.82 16.88
N SER A 192 -4.27 -23.17 17.77
CA SER A 192 -3.48 -21.95 17.50
C SER A 192 -4.33 -20.77 17.01
N ASN A 193 -5.60 -20.72 17.40
CA ASN A 193 -6.54 -19.71 16.91
C ASN A 193 -6.08 -18.29 17.25
N HIS A 194 -5.78 -18.06 18.53
CA HIS A 194 -5.37 -16.74 19.01
C HIS A 194 -4.11 -16.24 18.28
N SER A 195 -3.03 -17.02 18.29
CA SER A 195 -1.76 -16.59 17.73
C SER A 195 -1.80 -16.37 16.21
N ILE A 196 -2.55 -17.17 15.46
CA ILE A 196 -2.68 -16.97 14.01
C ILE A 196 -3.57 -15.76 13.71
N ARG A 197 -4.71 -15.63 14.39
CA ARG A 197 -5.66 -14.52 14.16
C ARG A 197 -5.09 -13.18 14.60
N GLU A 198 -4.40 -13.13 15.73
CA GLU A 198 -3.80 -11.93 16.28
C GLU A 198 -2.70 -11.41 15.36
N TYR A 199 -1.79 -12.29 14.93
CA TYR A 199 -0.77 -11.96 13.94
C TYR A 199 -1.38 -11.50 12.61
N ALA A 200 -2.36 -12.25 12.07
CA ALA A 200 -3.04 -11.87 10.82
C ALA A 200 -3.74 -10.51 10.95
N TYR A 201 -4.31 -10.20 12.12
CA TYR A 201 -4.97 -8.94 12.38
C TYR A 201 -3.98 -7.77 12.48
N ASN A 202 -3.04 -7.85 13.43
CA ASN A 202 -2.15 -6.75 13.80
C ASN A 202 -1.13 -6.44 12.70
N ASP A 203 -0.56 -7.47 12.08
CA ASP A 203 0.61 -7.31 11.21
C ASP A 203 0.25 -7.14 9.73
N ILE A 204 -0.97 -7.54 9.33
CA ILE A 204 -1.39 -7.60 7.92
C ILE A 204 -2.72 -6.87 7.72
N PHE A 205 -3.80 -7.41 8.28
CA PHE A 205 -5.17 -6.98 7.95
C PHE A 205 -5.47 -5.55 8.39
N ASP A 206 -5.22 -5.22 9.66
CA ASP A 206 -5.53 -3.88 10.20
C ASP A 206 -4.64 -2.80 9.57
N LYS A 207 -3.39 -3.12 9.22
CA LYS A 207 -2.50 -2.20 8.49
C LYS A 207 -3.06 -1.85 7.11
N MET A 208 -3.41 -2.85 6.30
CA MET A 208 -4.01 -2.60 4.98
C MET A 208 -5.34 -1.84 5.09
N ARG A 209 -6.17 -2.20 6.07
CA ARG A 209 -7.45 -1.51 6.31
C ARG A 209 -7.23 -0.05 6.67
N LYS A 210 -6.28 0.26 7.55
CA LYS A 210 -5.89 1.63 7.91
C LYS A 210 -5.43 2.42 6.69
N PHE A 211 -4.64 1.82 5.81
CA PHE A 211 -4.23 2.48 4.57
C PHE A 211 -5.42 2.84 3.68
N VAL A 212 -6.35 1.91 3.45
CA VAL A 212 -7.57 2.20 2.67
C VAL A 212 -8.40 3.31 3.32
N TYR A 213 -8.56 3.30 4.65
CA TYR A 213 -9.29 4.37 5.34
C TYR A 213 -8.60 5.73 5.23
N GLN A 214 -7.27 5.78 5.34
CA GLN A 214 -6.52 7.01 5.12
C GLN A 214 -6.76 7.57 3.71
N PHE A 215 -6.77 6.72 2.69
CA PHE A 215 -7.09 7.14 1.32
C PHE A 215 -8.54 7.60 1.20
N ARG A 216 -9.50 6.96 1.87
CA ARG A 216 -10.92 7.35 1.84
C ARG A 216 -11.16 8.73 2.46
N GLU A 217 -10.52 9.03 3.58
CA GLU A 217 -10.60 10.35 4.20
C GLU A 217 -10.15 11.45 3.25
N GLU A 218 -9.03 11.24 2.55
CA GLU A 218 -8.49 12.25 1.65
C GLU A 218 -9.20 12.28 0.29
N ALA A 219 -9.69 11.14 -0.21
CA ALA A 219 -10.44 11.03 -1.45
C ALA A 219 -11.73 11.85 -1.44
N TYR A 220 -12.31 12.13 -0.27
CA TYR A 220 -13.43 13.07 -0.12
C TYR A 220 -13.10 14.44 -0.72
N TYR A 221 -11.94 15.01 -0.42
CA TYR A 221 -11.51 16.31 -0.95
C TYR A 221 -11.25 16.25 -2.46
N PHE A 222 -10.66 15.15 -2.94
CA PHE A 222 -10.41 14.95 -4.37
C PHE A 222 -11.71 14.83 -5.16
N ASN A 223 -12.73 14.18 -4.60
CA ASN A 223 -14.06 14.10 -5.22
C ASN A 223 -14.73 15.48 -5.28
N LEU A 224 -14.64 16.29 -4.21
CA LEU A 224 -15.14 17.67 -4.23
C LEU A 224 -14.46 18.50 -5.33
N LEU A 225 -13.15 18.32 -5.53
CA LEU A 225 -12.41 19.00 -6.60
C LEU A 225 -12.92 18.58 -7.98
N ASN A 226 -13.15 17.28 -8.21
CA ASN A 226 -13.72 16.77 -9.46
C ASN A 226 -15.12 17.34 -9.73
N ASP A 227 -15.92 17.55 -8.69
CA ASP A 227 -17.26 18.15 -8.77
C ASP A 227 -17.25 19.68 -8.94
N GLY A 228 -16.06 20.30 -9.03
CA GLY A 228 -15.90 21.76 -9.15
C GLY A 228 -16.18 22.54 -7.86
N LYS A 229 -16.34 21.84 -6.72
CA LYS A 229 -16.61 22.42 -5.39
C LYS A 229 -15.37 22.44 -4.49
N GLY A 230 -14.31 21.76 -4.88
CA GLY A 230 -13.08 21.61 -4.12
C GLY A 230 -12.03 22.67 -4.41
N ASN A 231 -11.01 22.71 -3.56
CA ASN A 231 -9.88 23.61 -3.66
C ASN A 231 -8.62 22.81 -4.03
N PHE A 232 -7.96 23.18 -5.13
CA PHE A 232 -6.77 22.48 -5.61
C PHE A 232 -5.60 22.58 -4.63
N ALA A 233 -5.39 23.72 -3.97
CA ALA A 233 -4.35 23.91 -2.97
C ALA A 233 -4.44 22.91 -1.82
N VAL A 234 -5.67 22.72 -1.34
CA VAL A 234 -5.98 21.78 -0.26
C VAL A 234 -5.65 20.37 -0.76
N CYS A 235 -6.14 20.00 -1.94
CA CYS A 235 -5.87 18.69 -2.52
C CYS A 235 -4.38 18.43 -2.77
N ALA A 236 -3.63 19.42 -3.28
CA ALA A 236 -2.20 19.33 -3.52
C ALA A 236 -1.44 19.10 -2.21
N SER A 237 -1.81 19.80 -1.13
CA SER A 237 -1.22 19.59 0.20
C SER A 237 -1.49 18.17 0.70
N LYS A 238 -2.71 17.65 0.54
CA LYS A 238 -3.06 16.27 0.89
C LYS A 238 -2.26 15.24 0.09
N VAL A 239 -2.02 15.49 -1.20
CA VAL A 239 -1.16 14.63 -2.03
C VAL A 239 0.27 14.60 -1.48
N VAL A 240 0.82 15.74 -1.08
CA VAL A 240 2.17 15.82 -0.48
C VAL A 240 2.24 15.03 0.81
N ASP A 241 1.24 15.16 1.68
CA ASP A 241 1.20 14.45 2.97
C ASP A 241 1.12 12.93 2.76
N LEU A 242 0.24 12.46 1.87
CA LEU A 242 0.16 11.05 1.50
C LEU A 242 1.47 10.55 0.85
N ASN A 243 2.10 11.36 0.01
CA ASN A 243 3.35 10.98 -0.63
C ASN A 243 4.46 10.73 0.41
N LYS A 244 4.58 11.58 1.42
CA LYS A 244 5.54 11.41 2.52
C LYS A 244 5.24 10.17 3.37
N LEU A 245 3.98 9.79 3.51
CA LEU A 245 3.57 8.65 4.32
C LEU A 245 3.88 7.31 3.65
N PHE A 246 3.65 7.22 2.34
CA PHE A 246 3.72 5.95 1.61
C PHE A 246 5.01 5.74 0.81
N PHE A 247 5.78 6.80 0.56
CA PHE A 247 7.00 6.72 -0.23
C PHE A 247 8.21 7.23 0.56
N ALA A 248 9.33 6.53 0.38
CA ALA A 248 10.62 6.93 0.92
C ALA A 248 11.63 7.04 -0.22
N THR A 249 12.41 8.11 -0.23
CA THR A 249 13.52 8.30 -1.17
C THR A 249 14.83 7.93 -0.52
N LYS A 250 15.73 7.31 -1.27
CA LYS A 250 17.10 7.03 -0.86
C LYS A 250 18.06 7.35 -1.99
N ASP A 251 19.04 8.18 -1.70
CA ASP A 251 20.11 8.47 -2.62
C ASP A 251 21.18 7.37 -2.56
N VAL A 252 21.60 6.92 -3.73
CA VAL A 252 22.65 5.92 -3.92
C VAL A 252 23.69 6.50 -4.87
N GLU A 253 24.87 6.76 -4.32
CA GLU A 253 26.02 7.20 -5.09
C GLU A 253 26.59 6.04 -5.89
N ALA A 254 26.81 6.28 -7.19
CA ALA A 254 27.48 5.35 -8.08
C ALA A 254 28.41 6.13 -9.01
N HIS A 255 29.71 6.07 -8.75
CA HIS A 255 30.74 6.85 -9.45
C HIS A 255 30.40 8.35 -9.40
N ASP A 256 30.15 8.98 -10.57
CA ASP A 256 29.90 10.42 -10.74
C ASP A 256 28.41 10.80 -10.71
N TYR A 257 27.54 9.84 -10.34
CA TYR A 257 26.08 10.01 -10.36
C TYR A 257 25.46 9.70 -9.00
N VAL A 258 24.45 10.48 -8.64
CA VAL A 258 23.54 10.18 -7.53
C VAL A 258 22.24 9.65 -8.11
N ASN A 259 21.89 8.41 -7.79
CA ASN A 259 20.58 7.85 -8.12
C ASN A 259 19.64 8.00 -6.93
N THR A 260 18.59 8.80 -7.07
CA THR A 260 17.51 8.86 -6.09
C THR A 260 16.53 7.73 -6.37
N LEU A 261 16.50 6.72 -5.50
CA LEU A 261 15.61 5.57 -5.58
C LEU A 261 14.37 5.79 -4.71
N VAL A 262 13.19 5.47 -5.25
CA VAL A 262 11.91 5.60 -4.55
C VAL A 262 11.43 4.22 -4.10
N TYR A 263 11.07 4.09 -2.83
CA TYR A 263 10.58 2.87 -2.20
C TYR A 263 9.18 3.06 -1.62
N GLN A 264 8.44 1.96 -1.47
CA GLN A 264 7.14 1.93 -0.81
C GLN A 264 7.22 1.13 0.49
N THR A 265 8.01 1.62 1.44
CA THR A 265 8.40 0.90 2.66
C THR A 265 7.21 0.40 3.47
N ALA A 266 6.14 1.19 3.55
CA ALA A 266 4.89 0.82 4.21
C ALA A 266 4.23 -0.44 3.63
N PHE A 267 4.32 -0.65 2.31
CA PHE A 267 3.80 -1.85 1.64
C PHE A 267 4.80 -3.01 1.68
N ASP A 268 6.10 -2.70 1.65
CA ASP A 268 7.18 -3.71 1.75
C ASP A 268 7.14 -4.43 3.10
N GLU A 269 6.79 -3.72 4.17
CA GLU A 269 6.57 -4.31 5.50
C GLU A 269 5.43 -5.34 5.48
N ILE A 270 4.28 -4.99 4.88
CA ILE A 270 3.13 -5.91 4.78
C ILE A 270 3.47 -7.12 3.91
N GLU A 271 4.23 -6.92 2.82
CA GLU A 271 4.69 -8.03 1.98
C GLU A 271 5.58 -9.01 2.76
N SER A 272 6.49 -8.49 3.60
CA SER A 272 7.31 -9.31 4.49
C SER A 272 6.44 -10.13 5.46
N GLU A 273 5.44 -9.50 6.09
CA GLU A 273 4.54 -10.18 7.02
C GLU A 273 3.65 -11.23 6.31
N LEU A 274 3.24 -10.97 5.07
CA LEU A 274 2.53 -11.92 4.23
C LEU A 274 3.39 -13.13 3.85
N GLU A 275 4.68 -12.92 3.58
CA GLU A 275 5.61 -14.02 3.29
C GLU A 275 5.87 -14.88 4.53
N LYS A 276 6.07 -14.25 5.69
CA LYS A 276 6.13 -14.97 6.98
C LYS A 276 4.84 -15.77 7.23
N PHE A 277 3.68 -15.20 6.91
CA PHE A 277 2.40 -15.90 7.01
C PHE A 277 2.34 -17.12 6.08
N ARG A 278 2.76 -16.96 4.81
CA ARG A 278 2.87 -18.05 3.83
C ARG A 278 3.79 -19.17 4.32
N CYS A 279 4.96 -18.82 4.85
CA CYS A 279 5.90 -19.79 5.43
C CYS A 279 5.25 -20.60 6.56
N LYS A 280 4.41 -19.99 7.40
CA LYS A 280 3.64 -20.71 8.44
C LYS A 280 2.64 -21.71 7.85
N ILE A 281 1.98 -21.39 6.73
CA ILE A 281 1.03 -22.29 6.04
C ILE A 281 1.74 -23.57 5.58
N TYR A 282 2.89 -23.42 4.90
CA TYR A 282 3.59 -24.53 4.25
C TYR A 282 4.72 -25.12 5.10
N LYS A 283 4.94 -24.62 6.32
CA LYS A 283 6.08 -24.96 7.18
C LYS A 283 7.44 -24.74 6.47
N ALA A 284 7.52 -23.72 5.64
CA ALA A 284 8.73 -23.36 4.92
C ALA A 284 9.62 -22.42 5.76
N LYS A 285 10.93 -22.40 5.47
CA LYS A 285 11.85 -21.44 6.06
C LYS A 285 11.60 -20.05 5.47
N TYR A 286 11.48 -19.05 6.33
CA TYR A 286 11.38 -17.66 5.90
C TYR A 286 12.71 -17.17 5.31
N VAL A 287 12.62 -16.51 4.16
CA VAL A 287 13.72 -15.79 3.52
C VAL A 287 13.30 -14.33 3.40
N PRO A 288 14.08 -13.37 3.93
CA PRO A 288 13.76 -11.96 3.81
C PRO A 288 13.60 -11.52 2.35
N ILE A 289 12.49 -10.84 2.07
CA ILE A 289 12.26 -10.23 0.76
C ILE A 289 13.09 -8.96 0.68
N LYS A 290 13.87 -8.82 -0.40
CA LYS A 290 14.62 -7.60 -0.68
C LYS A 290 13.65 -6.56 -1.24
N ALA A 291 13.57 -5.40 -0.59
CA ALA A 291 12.80 -4.27 -1.10
C ALA A 291 13.37 -3.81 -2.45
N SER A 292 12.49 -3.66 -3.43
CA SER A 292 12.83 -3.19 -4.78
C SER A 292 12.31 -1.77 -4.97
N PRO A 293 13.14 -0.85 -5.49
CA PRO A 293 12.67 0.51 -5.78
C PRO A 293 11.61 0.46 -6.90
N ILE A 294 10.63 1.35 -6.82
CA ILE A 294 9.58 1.51 -7.83
C ILE A 294 9.94 2.50 -8.92
N SER A 295 10.91 3.38 -8.66
CA SER A 295 11.47 4.35 -9.61
C SER A 295 12.90 4.71 -9.19
N GLY A 296 13.68 5.22 -10.15
CA GLY A 296 15.01 5.76 -9.92
C GLY A 296 15.27 6.93 -10.87
N THR A 297 15.69 8.06 -10.31
CA THR A 297 16.06 9.26 -11.08
C THR A 297 17.55 9.51 -10.91
N MET A 298 18.26 9.70 -12.01
CA MET A 298 19.71 9.94 -12.02
C MET A 298 19.96 11.46 -12.02
N ARG A 299 20.85 11.91 -11.13
CA ARG A 299 21.39 13.27 -11.12
C ARG A 299 22.89 13.21 -11.34
N TYR A 300 23.38 13.95 -12.34
CA TYR A 300 24.81 14.06 -12.64
C TYR A 300 25.44 15.15 -11.77
N PHE A 301 26.64 14.91 -11.24
CA PHE A 301 27.50 16.01 -10.84
C PHE A 301 28.16 16.56 -12.10
N GLY A 302 27.90 17.83 -12.43
CA GLY A 302 28.79 18.54 -13.35
C GLY A 302 30.21 18.47 -12.76
N GLU A 303 31.20 18.16 -13.60
CA GLU A 303 32.60 18.32 -13.20
C GLU A 303 32.78 19.77 -12.73
N ASP A 304 33.14 19.96 -11.46
CA ASP A 304 33.88 21.14 -11.06
C ASP A 304 35.18 21.12 -11.87
N SER A 305 35.14 21.76 -13.03
CA SER A 305 36.30 22.04 -13.87
C SER A 305 37.16 23.09 -13.18
N GLU A 306 37.86 22.69 -12.12
CA GLU A 306 39.14 23.30 -11.78
C GLU A 306 40.26 22.39 -12.25
N THR A 307 40.62 22.58 -13.52
CA THR A 307 41.98 22.47 -14.01
C THR A 307 42.92 23.24 -13.08
N LYS A 308 43.40 22.60 -12.01
CA LYS A 308 44.67 23.00 -11.41
C LYS A 308 45.77 22.56 -12.37
N GLY A 309 46.12 23.49 -13.27
CA GLY A 309 47.43 23.50 -13.90
C GLY A 309 48.49 23.41 -12.81
N THR A 310 49.26 22.34 -12.84
CA THR A 310 50.61 22.34 -12.28
C THR A 310 51.56 22.54 -13.44
N ASP A 311 51.87 23.81 -13.70
CA ASP A 311 53.20 24.18 -14.15
C ASP A 311 54.19 23.79 -13.04
N GLY A 312 55.23 23.05 -13.41
CA GLY A 312 56.32 22.58 -12.54
C GLY A 312 57.15 21.51 -13.22
#